data_AF-A0A3B8M534-F1
#
_entry.id   AF-A0A3B8M534-F1
#
_cell.length_a   1.000
_cell.length_b   1.000
_cell.length_c   1.000
_cell.angle_alpha   90.00
_cell.angle_beta   90.00
_cell.angle_gamma   90.00
#
_symmetry.space_group_name_H-M   'P 1'
#
loop_
_entity.id
_entity.type
_entity.pdbx_description
1 polymer ?
#
loop_
_entity_poly.entity_id
_entity_poly.type
_entity_poly.pdbx_seq_one_letter_code
_entity_poly.pdbx_strand_id
1 'polypeptide(L)'
;MGCEPADQSAPKKLTSPSIRLYHVSSWIYFTADTTLRTESGMKSQPILWLLSAIAVILHYFAPGTIRGDDSAAVLDIGLRRELFVDGTLITKFAGKAELRLHHPVPREVVLDCDRPWEGNSVNYNTVFQDGDRYRMYYRGSHGNYVPYVPDNRPNHPDVYCYAESSDGIRWTRPNLGLVEFNGSKENNIILKGEGAHAFSPFKD
;
A
#
# COMPACT_ATOMS: atom_id res chain seq x y z
N MET A 1 -40.90 28.03 26.52
CA MET A 1 -39.64 27.81 25.78
C MET A 1 -38.87 26.75 26.52
N GLY A 2 -38.99 25.49 26.08
CA GLY A 2 -38.23 24.38 26.66
C GLY A 2 -36.90 24.23 25.92
N CYS A 3 -35.79 24.27 26.66
CA CYS A 3 -34.51 23.79 26.16
C CYS A 3 -34.52 22.26 26.26
N GLU A 4 -34.31 21.61 25.12
CA GLU A 4 -34.11 20.17 25.01
C GLU A 4 -32.78 19.78 25.68
N PRO A 5 -32.71 18.70 26.48
CA PRO A 5 -31.47 18.28 27.12
C PRO A 5 -30.52 17.67 26.09
N ALA A 6 -29.24 18.07 26.16
CA ALA A 6 -28.18 17.50 25.34
C ALA A 6 -28.04 15.99 25.59
N ASP A 7 -27.99 15.23 24.49
CA ASP A 7 -27.73 13.79 24.45
C ASP A 7 -26.43 13.46 25.20
N GLN A 8 -26.56 12.80 26.36
CA GLN A 8 -25.44 12.24 27.14
C GLN A 8 -25.12 10.82 26.66
N SER A 9 -24.89 10.63 25.36
CA SER A 9 -24.34 9.38 24.87
C SER A 9 -22.90 9.24 25.39
N ALA A 10 -22.67 8.17 26.17
CA ALA A 10 -21.38 7.83 26.74
C ALA A 10 -20.26 7.86 25.67
N PRO A 11 -19.01 8.26 26.00
CA PRO A 11 -17.93 8.29 25.03
C PRO A 11 -17.79 6.90 24.41
N LYS A 12 -18.05 6.80 23.10
CA LYS A 12 -17.77 5.60 22.30
C LYS A 12 -16.30 5.25 22.56
N LYS A 13 -16.04 4.08 23.16
CA LYS A 13 -14.68 3.56 23.31
C LYS A 13 -14.02 3.56 21.94
N LEU A 14 -13.04 4.44 21.74
CA LEU A 14 -12.17 4.41 20.57
C LEU A 14 -11.32 3.15 20.72
N THR A 15 -11.73 2.04 20.11
CA THR A 15 -10.86 0.88 19.97
C THR A 15 -9.67 1.33 19.12
N SER A 16 -8.46 1.24 19.68
CA SER A 16 -7.24 1.68 19.01
C SER A 16 -7.18 1.12 17.58
N PRO A 17 -6.87 1.94 16.56
CA PRO A 17 -6.77 1.46 15.20
C PRO A 17 -5.63 0.44 15.08
N SER A 18 -5.95 -0.77 14.60
CA SER A 18 -4.96 -1.78 14.19
C SER A 18 -4.51 -1.47 12.76
N ILE A 19 -3.20 -1.50 12.49
CA ILE A 19 -2.70 -1.36 11.12
C ILE A 19 -3.10 -2.61 10.32
N ARG A 20 -3.59 -2.40 9.11
CA ARG A 20 -3.96 -3.48 8.18
C ARG A 20 -3.11 -3.40 6.94
N LEU A 21 -2.54 -4.55 6.54
CA LEU A 21 -1.90 -4.72 5.25
C LEU A 21 -2.89 -5.34 4.28
N TYR A 22 -3.01 -4.77 3.07
CA TYR A 22 -3.89 -5.26 2.02
C TYR A 22 -3.10 -5.87 0.87
N HIS A 23 -3.59 -6.98 0.32
CA HIS A 23 -3.06 -7.50 -0.93
C HIS A 23 -3.39 -6.55 -2.10
N VAL A 24 -2.49 -6.42 -3.08
CA VAL A 24 -2.66 -5.58 -4.27
C VAL A 24 -2.31 -6.39 -5.51
N SER A 25 -3.24 -6.45 -6.47
CA SER A 25 -3.24 -7.43 -7.56
C SER A 25 -2.32 -7.13 -8.75
N SER A 26 -1.23 -6.38 -8.57
CA SER A 26 -0.28 -6.13 -9.67
C SER A 26 1.07 -5.66 -9.16
N TRP A 27 1.86 -6.59 -8.61
CA TRP A 27 3.06 -6.34 -7.79
C TRP A 27 2.69 -5.99 -6.34
N ILE A 28 3.35 -6.66 -5.40
CA ILE A 28 3.04 -6.62 -3.97
C ILE A 28 3.41 -5.24 -3.43
N TYR A 29 2.46 -4.31 -3.42
CA TYR A 29 2.53 -3.05 -2.67
C TYR A 29 1.47 -3.10 -1.57
N PHE A 30 1.83 -2.82 -0.32
CA PHE A 30 0.89 -2.75 0.79
C PHE A 30 0.56 -1.30 1.12
N THR A 31 -0.72 -0.94 1.14
CA THR A 31 -1.18 0.36 1.66
C THR A 31 -1.55 0.19 3.13
N ALA A 32 -0.92 0.93 4.04
CA ALA A 32 -1.39 1.04 5.42
C ALA A 32 -2.52 2.07 5.47
N ASP A 33 -3.69 1.69 5.97
CA ASP A 33 -4.79 2.61 6.20
C ASP A 33 -4.95 2.87 7.70
N THR A 34 -4.96 4.15 8.08
CA THR A 34 -5.29 4.63 9.43
C THR A 34 -6.62 5.39 9.34
N THR A 35 -7.68 4.76 8.84
CA THR A 35 -8.98 5.44 8.69
C THR A 35 -9.58 5.83 10.04
N LEU A 36 -9.66 7.14 10.29
CA LEU A 36 -10.74 7.73 11.08
C LEU A 36 -11.95 7.90 10.15
N ARG A 37 -13.04 7.17 10.39
CA ARG A 37 -14.28 7.29 9.62
C ARG A 37 -14.95 8.65 9.89
N THR A 38 -15.12 9.46 8.86
CA THR A 38 -16.19 10.45 8.77
C THR A 38 -17.15 10.01 7.66
N GLU A 39 -18.40 9.72 8.04
CA GLU A 39 -19.46 9.38 7.10
C GLU A 39 -20.01 10.67 6.48
N SER A 40 -19.87 10.85 5.17
CA SER A 40 -20.67 11.81 4.41
C SER A 40 -21.61 11.05 3.48
N GLY A 41 -22.90 11.12 3.80
CA GLY A 41 -23.97 10.62 2.95
C GLY A 41 -24.21 11.60 1.81
N MET A 42 -24.08 11.13 0.56
CA MET A 42 -24.49 11.88 -0.62
C MET A 42 -25.59 11.10 -1.35
N LYS A 43 -26.77 11.71 -1.40
CA LYS A 43 -28.00 11.16 -1.99
C LYS A 43 -27.98 11.30 -3.53
N SER A 44 -28.48 10.26 -4.18
CA SER A 44 -28.75 10.13 -5.62
C SER A 44 -29.86 11.06 -6.14
N GLN A 45 -29.73 11.59 -7.36
CA GLN A 45 -30.81 11.98 -8.30
C GLN A 45 -30.26 12.07 -9.76
N PRO A 46 -31.10 11.96 -10.83
CA PRO A 46 -30.80 11.13 -12.00
C PRO A 46 -30.68 11.86 -13.35
N ILE A 47 -30.06 11.16 -14.31
CA ILE A 47 -30.36 11.08 -15.76
C ILE A 47 -30.92 12.36 -16.41
N LEU A 48 -30.07 13.18 -17.05
CA LEU A 48 -30.44 13.97 -18.24
C LEU A 48 -29.23 14.66 -18.94
N TRP A 49 -28.23 13.90 -19.41
CA TRP A 49 -27.18 14.45 -20.30
C TRP A 49 -26.67 13.42 -21.34
N LEU A 50 -27.58 12.66 -21.97
CA LEU A 50 -27.21 11.57 -22.89
C LEU A 50 -27.75 11.72 -24.31
N LEU A 51 -27.91 12.95 -24.84
CA LEU A 51 -28.35 13.18 -26.22
C LEU A 51 -27.64 14.36 -26.93
N SER A 52 -26.31 14.43 -26.83
CA SER A 52 -25.52 15.35 -27.68
C SER A 52 -24.22 14.76 -28.26
N ALA A 53 -24.01 13.44 -28.17
CA ALA A 53 -22.74 12.82 -28.58
C ALA A 53 -22.87 11.73 -29.68
N ILE A 54 -23.86 11.80 -30.58
CA ILE A 54 -24.04 10.79 -31.67
C ILE A 54 -24.16 11.45 -33.08
N ALA A 55 -23.52 12.60 -33.33
CA ALA A 55 -23.56 13.22 -34.67
C ALA A 55 -22.22 13.72 -35.23
N VAL A 56 -21.08 13.21 -34.75
CA VAL A 56 -19.75 13.45 -35.37
C VAL A 56 -18.89 12.17 -35.36
N ILE A 57 -19.48 11.04 -35.72
CA ILE A 57 -18.73 9.82 -36.02
C ILE A 57 -19.33 9.27 -37.29
N LEU A 58 -18.80 9.69 -38.45
CA LEU A 58 -18.88 8.99 -39.75
C LEU A 58 -18.32 9.88 -40.89
N HIS A 59 -17.14 10.50 -40.76
CA HIS A 59 -16.47 11.12 -41.94
C HIS A 59 -14.92 11.15 -41.94
N TYR A 60 -14.23 10.39 -41.10
CA TYR A 60 -12.77 10.21 -41.21
C TYR A 60 -12.36 8.76 -40.98
N PHE A 61 -12.71 7.87 -41.92
CA PHE A 61 -11.99 6.61 -42.13
C PHE A 61 -11.28 6.71 -43.48
N ALA A 62 -10.24 7.54 -43.53
CA ALA A 62 -9.15 7.30 -44.46
C ALA A 62 -8.25 6.23 -43.82
N PRO A 63 -7.87 5.14 -44.50
CA PRO A 63 -6.80 4.27 -44.04
C PRO A 63 -5.50 5.08 -44.12
N GLY A 64 -5.20 5.82 -43.06
CA GLY A 64 -3.88 6.40 -42.87
C GLY A 64 -2.90 5.28 -42.68
N THR A 65 -2.19 4.90 -43.74
CA THR A 65 -0.89 4.26 -43.60
C THR A 65 -0.05 5.15 -42.69
N ILE A 66 0.17 4.72 -41.44
CA ILE A 66 1.22 5.29 -40.59
C ILE A 66 2.53 4.91 -41.28
N ARG A 67 3.01 5.81 -42.14
CA ARG A 67 4.42 5.80 -42.54
C ARG A 67 5.19 6.17 -41.28
N GLY A 68 5.97 5.24 -40.76
CA GLY A 68 7.01 5.57 -39.80
C GLY A 68 7.92 6.59 -40.48
N ASP A 69 7.93 7.81 -39.96
CA ASP A 69 8.94 8.77 -40.31
C ASP A 69 10.24 8.30 -39.65
N ASP A 70 11.15 7.72 -40.45
CA ASP A 70 12.48 7.28 -40.03
C ASP A 70 13.40 8.48 -39.65
N SER A 71 12.86 9.71 -39.57
CA SER A 71 13.57 10.91 -39.16
C SER A 71 13.15 11.46 -37.79
N ALA A 72 12.88 10.59 -36.81
CA ALA A 72 12.78 11.05 -35.41
C ALA A 72 14.09 11.74 -35.02
N ALA A 73 14.08 13.07 -34.99
CA ALA A 73 15.22 13.89 -34.62
C ALA A 73 15.76 13.39 -33.28
N VAL A 74 17.07 13.12 -33.19
CA VAL A 74 17.69 12.69 -31.94
C VAL A 74 17.36 13.72 -30.87
N LEU A 75 16.63 13.29 -29.83
CA LEU A 75 16.20 14.17 -28.75
C LEU A 75 17.44 14.48 -27.90
N ASP A 76 17.97 15.69 -27.97
CA ASP A 76 19.05 16.11 -27.09
C ASP A 76 18.52 16.23 -25.66
N ILE A 77 18.96 15.32 -24.80
CA ILE A 77 18.64 15.31 -23.36
C ILE A 77 19.74 15.95 -22.50
N GLY A 78 20.94 16.17 -23.05
CA GLY A 78 22.09 16.62 -22.28
C GLY A 78 22.32 15.80 -21.00
N LEU A 79 22.48 16.49 -19.87
CA LEU A 79 22.68 15.89 -18.54
C LEU A 79 21.42 15.94 -17.65
N ARG A 80 20.26 16.30 -18.21
CA ARG A 80 19.05 16.47 -17.40
C ARG A 80 18.48 15.10 -17.01
N ARG A 81 17.97 15.02 -15.78
CA ARG A 81 17.24 13.83 -15.32
C ARG A 81 15.85 13.86 -15.92
N GLU A 82 15.50 12.81 -16.62
CA GLU A 82 14.17 12.64 -17.21
C GLU A 82 13.39 11.56 -16.49
N LEU A 83 12.09 11.76 -16.35
CA LEU A 83 11.18 10.72 -15.86
C LEU A 83 10.85 9.77 -17.01
N PHE A 84 11.05 8.48 -16.81
CA PHE A 84 10.71 7.46 -17.80
C PHE A 84 9.27 6.98 -17.63
N VAL A 85 8.32 7.88 -17.90
CA VAL A 85 6.88 7.67 -17.62
C VAL A 85 6.00 7.76 -18.87
N ASP A 86 6.55 8.17 -20.01
CA ASP A 86 5.84 8.36 -21.26
C ASP A 86 6.66 7.90 -22.48
N GLY A 87 6.10 8.07 -23.68
CA GLY A 87 6.70 7.63 -24.93
C GLY A 87 7.79 8.55 -25.50
N THR A 88 8.07 9.70 -24.89
CA THR A 88 8.94 10.73 -25.47
C THR A 88 10.37 10.24 -25.71
N LEU A 89 10.88 9.40 -24.80
CA LEU A 89 12.21 8.79 -24.90
C LEU A 89 12.19 7.38 -25.49
N ILE A 90 11.05 6.93 -26.03
CA ILE A 90 10.86 5.58 -26.55
C ILE A 90 10.71 5.64 -28.07
N THR A 91 11.77 5.23 -28.78
CA THR A 91 11.73 5.13 -30.24
C THR A 91 10.80 4.02 -30.72
N LYS A 92 10.79 2.87 -30.03
CA LYS A 92 10.01 1.70 -30.45
C LYS A 92 9.78 0.72 -29.29
N PHE A 93 8.57 0.19 -29.21
CA PHE A 93 8.28 -1.05 -28.50
C PHE A 93 8.41 -2.25 -29.43
N ALA A 94 8.90 -3.38 -28.91
CA ALA A 94 8.98 -4.64 -29.63
C ALA A 94 8.37 -5.78 -28.80
N GLY A 95 7.77 -6.76 -29.48
CA GLY A 95 7.11 -7.89 -28.82
C GLY A 95 5.93 -7.43 -27.95
N LYS A 96 5.99 -7.75 -26.65
CA LYS A 96 4.95 -7.44 -25.66
C LYS A 96 5.29 -6.24 -24.76
N ALA A 97 6.33 -5.47 -25.08
CA ALA A 97 6.74 -4.34 -24.27
C ALA A 97 5.69 -3.21 -24.32
N GLU A 98 5.34 -2.68 -23.15
CA GLU A 98 4.41 -1.56 -22.99
C GLU A 98 4.75 -0.75 -21.74
N LEU A 99 4.42 0.55 -21.74
CA LEU A 99 4.36 1.35 -20.52
C LEU A 99 2.98 1.17 -19.88
N ARG A 100 2.95 0.69 -18.64
CA ARG A 100 1.70 0.51 -17.89
C ARG A 100 1.76 1.25 -16.56
N LEU A 101 0.84 2.18 -16.37
CA LEU A 101 0.53 2.72 -15.05
C LEU A 101 -0.38 1.73 -14.33
N HIS A 102 0.14 1.10 -13.28
CA HIS A 102 -0.63 0.18 -12.45
C HIS A 102 -1.60 0.95 -11.54
N HIS A 103 -2.86 0.52 -11.50
CA HIS A 103 -3.88 1.06 -10.61
C HIS A 103 -4.10 0.06 -9.48
N PRO A 104 -3.47 0.28 -8.30
CA PRO A 104 -3.62 -0.65 -7.19
C PRO A 104 -5.07 -0.63 -6.70
N VAL A 105 -5.70 -1.79 -6.68
CA VAL A 105 -7.03 -1.99 -6.10
C VAL A 105 -6.83 -2.70 -4.76
N PRO A 106 -7.23 -2.10 -3.63
CA PRO A 106 -7.21 -2.78 -2.34
C PRO A 106 -8.01 -4.08 -2.41
N ARG A 107 -7.42 -5.18 -1.94
CA ARG A 107 -8.08 -6.48 -1.84
C ARG A 107 -8.33 -6.85 -0.38
N GLU A 108 -8.29 -8.13 -0.07
CA GLU A 108 -8.38 -8.64 1.30
C GLU A 108 -7.28 -8.10 2.22
N VAL A 109 -7.62 -8.04 3.52
CA VAL A 109 -6.66 -7.80 4.60
C VAL A 109 -5.83 -9.06 4.78
N VAL A 110 -4.52 -8.96 4.56
CA VAL A 110 -3.59 -10.09 4.67
C VAL A 110 -2.96 -10.22 6.05
N LEU A 111 -2.89 -9.10 6.78
CA LEU A 111 -2.29 -9.03 8.11
C LEU A 111 -2.93 -7.90 8.90
N ASP A 112 -3.62 -8.25 9.99
CA ASP A 112 -3.96 -7.32 11.06
C ASP A 112 -2.76 -7.23 12.01
N CYS A 113 -2.09 -6.09 12.04
CA CYS A 113 -0.92 -5.85 12.89
C CYS A 113 -1.37 -5.50 14.32
N ASP A 114 -1.65 -6.54 15.11
CA ASP A 114 -2.23 -6.50 16.45
C ASP A 114 -1.27 -6.99 17.54
N ARG A 115 -0.06 -7.41 17.20
CA ARG A 115 0.90 -7.94 18.16
C ARG A 115 1.64 -6.81 18.89
N PRO A 116 1.99 -7.00 20.18
CA PRO A 116 2.61 -5.95 20.98
C PRO A 116 3.90 -5.36 20.38
N TRP A 117 4.68 -6.18 19.66
CA TRP A 117 5.93 -5.78 19.01
C TRP A 117 5.74 -5.14 17.62
N GLU A 118 4.53 -5.17 17.06
CA GLU A 118 4.22 -4.51 15.79
C GLU A 118 3.94 -3.03 15.99
N GLY A 119 3.40 -2.68 17.16
CA GLY A 119 3.24 -1.30 17.60
C GLY A 119 2.15 -0.53 16.83
N ASN A 120 2.44 0.73 16.53
CA ASN A 120 1.53 1.63 15.78
C ASN A 120 2.12 2.08 14.46
N SER A 121 3.22 1.44 14.02
CA SER A 121 3.94 1.80 12.81
C SER A 121 4.59 0.55 12.23
N VAL A 122 3.99 0.04 11.14
CA VAL A 122 4.45 -1.14 10.39
C VAL A 122 4.87 -0.72 9.00
N ASN A 123 6.16 -0.86 8.69
CA ASN A 123 6.77 -0.33 7.48
C ASN A 123 7.76 -1.30 6.86
N TYR A 124 8.32 -0.93 5.69
CA TYR A 124 9.41 -1.65 5.03
C TYR A 124 9.12 -3.14 4.79
N ASN A 125 7.87 -3.43 4.43
CA ASN A 125 7.43 -4.79 4.14
C ASN A 125 8.08 -5.27 2.85
N THR A 126 8.85 -6.35 2.94
CA THR A 126 9.45 -7.05 1.79
C THR A 126 8.82 -8.43 1.69
N VAL A 127 8.26 -8.75 0.52
CA VAL A 127 7.65 -10.06 0.26
C VAL A 127 8.24 -10.68 -0.99
N PHE A 128 8.63 -11.95 -0.88
CA PHE A 128 9.05 -12.75 -2.02
C PHE A 128 8.68 -14.21 -1.83
N GLN A 129 8.59 -14.93 -2.94
CA GLN A 129 8.38 -16.38 -2.92
C GLN A 129 9.74 -17.09 -2.82
N ASP A 130 9.82 -18.06 -1.92
CA ASP A 130 10.96 -18.93 -1.71
C ASP A 130 10.49 -20.38 -1.65
N GLY A 131 10.62 -21.09 -2.77
CA GLY A 131 10.08 -22.45 -2.92
C GLY A 131 8.55 -22.46 -2.93
N ASP A 132 7.97 -23.27 -2.05
CA ASP A 132 6.53 -23.44 -1.85
C ASP A 132 5.91 -22.39 -0.90
N ARG A 133 6.71 -21.46 -0.39
CA ARG A 133 6.28 -20.47 0.60
C ARG A 133 6.54 -19.05 0.14
N TYR A 134 5.60 -18.17 0.46
CA TYR A 134 5.80 -16.73 0.48
C TYR A 134 6.35 -16.33 1.84
N ARG A 135 7.36 -15.47 1.82
CA ARG A 135 8.02 -14.91 3.01
C ARG A 135 7.78 -13.42 3.05
N MET A 136 7.41 -12.91 4.22
CA MET A 136 7.25 -11.50 4.50
C MET A 136 8.21 -11.11 5.62
N TYR A 137 8.97 -10.06 5.38
CA TYR A 137 9.80 -9.41 6.39
C TYR A 137 9.29 -7.99 6.56
N TYR A 138 9.05 -7.57 7.78
CA TYR A 138 8.41 -6.29 8.05
C TYR A 138 8.92 -5.65 9.33
N ARG A 139 8.98 -4.31 9.35
CA ARG A 139 9.37 -3.54 10.53
C ARG A 139 8.14 -3.28 11.39
N GLY A 140 8.24 -3.52 12.69
CA GLY A 140 7.32 -3.06 13.72
C GLY A 140 7.96 -1.99 14.61
N SER A 141 7.19 -0.99 15.03
CA SER A 141 7.66 0.08 15.92
C SER A 141 6.49 0.77 16.62
N HIS A 142 6.74 1.30 17.82
CA HIS A 142 5.76 2.07 18.55
C HIS A 142 6.34 3.39 19.05
N GLY A 143 5.70 4.49 18.63
CA GLY A 143 6.07 5.83 19.05
C GLY A 143 4.86 6.73 19.27
N ASN A 144 4.91 7.55 20.30
CA ASN A 144 3.93 8.60 20.57
C ASN A 144 4.26 9.86 19.74
N TYR A 145 3.90 9.84 18.46
CA TYR A 145 4.17 10.95 17.53
C TYR A 145 3.16 12.10 17.62
N VAL A 146 2.00 11.86 18.22
CA VAL A 146 0.92 12.86 18.34
C VAL A 146 0.61 13.10 19.82
N PRO A 147 1.06 14.22 20.42
CA PRO A 147 1.00 14.42 21.87
C PRO A 147 -0.42 14.52 22.44
N TYR A 148 -1.43 14.76 21.59
CA TYR A 148 -2.83 14.92 22.00
C TYR A 148 -3.70 13.69 21.74
N VAL A 149 -3.14 12.61 21.20
CA VAL A 149 -3.84 11.33 21.02
C VAL A 149 -3.30 10.36 22.07
N PRO A 150 -4.08 10.00 23.11
CA PRO A 150 -3.65 9.06 24.12
C PRO A 150 -3.40 7.68 23.48
N ASP A 151 -2.17 7.19 23.55
CA ASP A 151 -1.84 5.79 23.32
C ASP A 151 -1.16 5.26 24.59
N ASN A 152 -1.81 4.29 25.24
CA ASN A 152 -1.35 3.72 26.50
C ASN A 152 -0.36 2.57 26.29
N ARG A 153 -0.03 2.24 25.04
CA ARG A 153 0.97 1.22 24.73
C ARG A 153 2.38 1.77 24.99
N PRO A 154 3.30 0.96 25.52
CA PRO A 154 4.67 1.40 25.73
C PRO A 154 5.36 1.64 24.40
N ASN A 155 6.10 2.75 24.29
CA ASN A 155 7.05 2.96 23.20
C ASN A 155 8.04 1.80 23.16
N HIS A 156 8.36 1.35 21.95
CA HIS A 156 9.43 0.38 21.74
C HIS A 156 10.19 0.70 20.46
N PRO A 157 11.51 0.41 20.42
CA PRO A 157 12.33 0.66 19.25
C PRO A 157 11.95 -0.28 18.11
N ASP A 158 12.58 -0.05 16.97
CA ASP A 158 12.41 -0.84 15.76
C ASP A 158 12.76 -2.31 15.98
N VAL A 159 11.86 -3.17 15.53
CA VAL A 159 12.06 -4.60 15.40
C VAL A 159 11.74 -5.03 13.98
N TYR A 160 12.42 -6.06 13.50
CA TYR A 160 12.11 -6.71 12.24
C TYR A 160 11.54 -8.09 12.48
N CYS A 161 10.42 -8.36 11.82
CA CYS A 161 9.56 -9.51 12.04
C CYS A 161 9.47 -10.35 10.77
N TYR A 162 9.13 -11.62 10.93
CA TYR A 162 8.96 -12.57 9.83
C TYR A 162 7.54 -13.16 9.84
N ALA A 163 6.91 -13.25 8.68
CA ALA A 163 5.67 -13.99 8.48
C ALA A 163 5.77 -14.87 7.23
N GLU A 164 4.97 -15.92 7.19
CA GLU A 164 4.95 -16.87 6.07
C GLU A 164 3.55 -17.23 5.62
N SER A 165 3.43 -17.58 4.34
CA SER A 165 2.18 -17.96 3.71
C SER A 165 2.41 -19.00 2.62
N SER A 166 1.44 -19.89 2.37
CA SER A 166 1.44 -20.81 1.24
C SER A 166 0.69 -20.25 0.01
N ASP A 167 -0.17 -19.24 0.21
CA ASP A 167 -1.05 -18.68 -0.83
C ASP A 167 -0.82 -17.18 -1.08
N GLY A 168 0.06 -16.53 -0.29
CA GLY A 168 0.34 -15.09 -0.35
C GLY A 168 -0.77 -14.21 0.24
N ILE A 169 -1.85 -14.83 0.73
CA ILE A 169 -3.06 -14.14 1.20
C ILE A 169 -3.22 -14.34 2.71
N ARG A 170 -3.07 -15.56 3.20
CA ARG A 170 -3.17 -15.92 4.63
C ARG A 170 -1.79 -16.07 5.22
N TRP A 171 -1.47 -15.22 6.19
CA TRP A 171 -0.15 -15.15 6.79
C TRP A 171 -0.12 -15.69 8.21
N THR A 172 0.90 -16.47 8.50
CA THR A 172 1.21 -16.99 9.84
C THR A 172 2.46 -16.31 10.38
N ARG A 173 2.42 -15.97 11.67
CA ARG A 173 3.57 -15.46 12.43
C ARG A 173 4.12 -16.63 13.25
N PRO A 174 5.15 -17.35 12.78
CA PRO A 174 5.69 -18.45 13.55
C PRO A 174 6.33 -17.94 14.84
N ASN A 175 6.23 -18.71 15.91
CA ASN A 175 7.03 -18.47 17.10
C ASN A 175 8.47 -18.91 16.80
N LEU A 176 9.37 -17.94 16.66
CA LEU A 176 10.76 -18.19 16.29
C LEU A 176 11.67 -18.42 17.51
N GLY A 177 11.29 -17.91 18.69
CA GLY A 177 12.11 -18.07 19.90
C GLY A 177 13.47 -17.35 19.86
N LEU A 178 13.67 -16.39 18.94
CA LEU A 178 14.99 -15.79 18.67
C LEU A 178 15.25 -14.55 19.55
N VAL A 179 14.34 -13.59 19.54
CA VAL A 179 14.52 -12.26 20.15
C VAL A 179 13.58 -12.07 21.34
N GLU A 180 14.09 -11.51 22.42
CA GLU A 180 13.28 -11.17 23.59
C GLU A 180 12.52 -9.84 23.42
N PHE A 181 11.21 -9.88 23.70
CA PHE A 181 10.31 -8.75 23.73
C PHE A 181 9.36 -8.88 24.93
N ASN A 182 9.30 -7.85 25.78
CA ASN A 182 8.49 -7.85 27.01
C ASN A 182 8.64 -9.11 27.88
N GLY A 183 9.88 -9.58 28.07
CA GLY A 183 10.19 -10.73 28.92
C GLY A 183 9.86 -12.09 28.32
N SER A 184 9.48 -12.16 27.04
CA SER A 184 9.20 -13.42 26.33
C SER A 184 9.90 -13.47 24.98
N LYS A 185 10.21 -14.69 24.51
CA LYS A 185 10.67 -14.96 23.14
C LYS A 185 9.56 -15.52 22.25
N GLU A 186 8.32 -15.59 22.75
CA GLU A 186 7.16 -16.08 22.01
C GLU A 186 6.67 -15.05 20.98
N ASN A 187 7.46 -14.87 19.93
CA ASN A 187 7.22 -13.90 18.88
C ASN A 187 7.91 -14.32 17.56
N ASN A 188 7.67 -13.54 16.53
CA ASN A 188 8.23 -13.74 15.19
C ASN A 188 9.32 -12.71 14.84
N ILE A 189 9.99 -12.14 15.85
CA ILE A 189 11.02 -11.12 15.65
C ILE A 189 12.34 -11.82 15.28
N ILE A 190 12.97 -11.36 14.21
CA ILE A 190 14.27 -11.83 13.72
C ILE A 190 15.42 -10.88 14.09
N LEU A 191 15.12 -9.60 14.30
CA LEU A 191 16.13 -8.57 14.55
C LEU A 191 15.56 -7.46 15.43
N LYS A 192 16.38 -6.96 16.36
CA LYS A 192 16.07 -5.82 17.24
C LYS A 192 17.35 -5.04 17.48
N GLY A 193 17.24 -3.71 17.54
CA GLY A 193 18.38 -2.81 17.78
C GLY A 193 19.03 -2.33 16.49
N GLU A 194 20.37 -2.32 16.45
CA GLU A 194 21.12 -1.80 15.30
C GLU A 194 20.76 -2.56 14.02
N GLY A 195 20.56 -1.82 12.92
CA GLY A 195 20.14 -2.39 11.63
C GLY A 195 18.63 -2.69 11.51
N ALA A 196 17.88 -2.78 12.62
CA ALA A 196 16.44 -3.05 12.59
C ALA A 196 15.61 -1.91 11.96
N HIS A 197 16.18 -0.71 11.80
CA HIS A 197 15.46 0.38 11.16
C HIS A 197 15.18 0.10 9.67
N ALA A 198 16.12 -0.50 8.94
CA ALA A 198 16.06 -0.61 7.48
C ALA A 198 16.69 -1.92 6.96
N PHE A 199 16.43 -3.03 7.65
CA PHE A 199 16.81 -4.34 7.17
C PHE A 199 16.22 -4.60 5.78
N SER A 200 17.03 -5.10 4.85
CA SER A 200 16.64 -5.32 3.45
C SER A 200 16.96 -6.76 3.06
N PRO A 201 16.03 -7.70 3.28
CA PRO A 201 16.26 -9.09 2.92
C PRO A 201 16.29 -9.25 1.40
N PHE A 202 17.21 -10.06 0.93
CA PHE A 202 17.26 -10.49 -0.47
C PHE A 202 17.48 -11.99 -0.53
N LYS A 203 17.07 -12.57 -1.65
CA LYS A 203 17.35 -13.94 -2.03
C LYS A 203 18.32 -13.90 -3.20
N ASP A 204 19.42 -14.64 -3.10
CA ASP A 204 20.46 -14.78 -4.12
C ASP A 204 20.20 -15.94 -5.10
#